data_AF-A0AAV8S713-F1
#
_entry.id   AF-A0AAV8S713-F1
#
_cell.length_a   1.000
_cell.length_b   1.000
_cell.length_c   1.000
_cell.angle_alpha   90.00
_cell.angle_beta   90.00
_cell.angle_gamma   90.00
#
_symmetry.space_group_name_H-M   'P 1'
#
loop_
_entity.id
_entity.type
_entity.pdbx_description
1 polymer ?
#
loop_
_entity_poly.entity_id
_entity_poly.type
_entity_poly.pdbx_seq_one_letter_code
_entity_poly.pdbx_strand_id
1 'polypeptide(L)'
;MVSAGILSPELAILVLVQFDKSMTEALETQVKSKVFIKGHLHTYRFCDNVWTFILQDAVFKNEETVENVGRVKIVACDSKLLTQ
;
A
#
# COMPACT_ATOMS: atom_id res chain seq x y z
N MET A 1 18.16 11.78 -11.12
CA MET A 1 19.08 10.79 -11.72
C MET A 1 18.80 10.59 -13.20
N VAL A 2 17.55 10.27 -13.59
CA VAL A 2 17.19 10.16 -15.02
C VAL A 2 17.31 11.50 -15.76
N SER A 3 16.65 12.57 -15.28
CA SER A 3 16.76 13.91 -15.90
C SER A 3 18.18 14.51 -15.86
N ALA A 4 19.04 13.99 -14.97
CA ALA A 4 20.44 14.40 -14.86
C ALA A 4 21.37 13.53 -15.73
N GLY A 5 20.84 12.58 -16.51
CA GLY A 5 21.61 11.68 -17.37
C GLY A 5 22.39 10.57 -16.65
N ILE A 6 22.21 10.41 -15.33
CA ILE A 6 22.93 9.42 -14.50
C ILE A 6 22.34 8.01 -14.67
N LEU A 7 21.02 7.92 -14.85
CA LEU A 7 20.30 6.66 -15.09
C LEU A 7 19.59 6.75 -16.43
N SER A 8 19.67 5.70 -17.24
CA SER A 8 18.77 5.60 -18.40
C SER A 8 17.33 5.37 -17.91
N PRO A 9 16.31 5.79 -18.68
CA PRO A 9 14.92 5.51 -18.35
C PRO A 9 14.64 4.01 -18.18
N GLU A 10 15.23 3.16 -19.03
CA GLU A 10 15.05 1.71 -18.99
C GLU A 10 15.63 1.12 -17.70
N LEU A 11 16.82 1.56 -17.29
CA LEU A 11 17.42 1.12 -16.04
C LEU A 11 16.62 1.59 -14.83
N ALA A 12 16.06 2.80 -14.88
CA ALA A 12 15.19 3.28 -13.80
C ALA A 12 13.93 2.41 -13.65
N ILE A 13 13.34 1.94 -14.75
CA ILE A 13 12.21 0.99 -14.70
C ILE A 13 12.63 -0.32 -14.04
N LEU A 14 13.80 -0.88 -14.38
CA LEU A 14 14.29 -2.11 -13.76
C LEU A 14 14.53 -1.95 -12.25
N VAL A 15 15.00 -0.78 -11.81
CA VAL A 15 15.14 -0.46 -10.38
C VAL A 15 13.77 -0.44 -9.69
N LEU A 16 12.74 0.13 -10.31
CA LEU A 16 11.37 0.11 -9.75
C LEU A 16 10.83 -1.31 -9.65
N VAL A 17 11.03 -2.14 -10.67
CA VAL A 17 10.62 -3.56 -10.62
C VAL A 17 11.33 -4.31 -9.50
N GLN A 18 12.62 -4.04 -9.28
CA GLN A 18 13.35 -4.66 -8.17
C GLN A 18 12.87 -4.14 -6.81
N PHE A 19 12.55 -2.85 -6.71
CA PHE A 19 11.97 -2.26 -5.52
C PHE A 19 10.64 -2.92 -5.13
N ASP A 20 9.74 -3.14 -6.09
CA ASP A 20 8.43 -3.77 -5.84
C ASP A 20 8.60 -5.18 -5.24
N LYS A 21 9.55 -5.96 -5.78
CA LYS A 21 9.90 -7.29 -5.27
C LYS A 21 10.43 -7.22 -3.84
N SER A 22 11.44 -6.37 -3.61
CA SER A 22 12.08 -6.24 -2.31
C SER A 22 11.14 -5.71 -1.23
N MET A 23 10.23 -4.78 -1.57
CA MET A 23 9.22 -4.28 -0.63
C MET A 23 8.20 -5.34 -0.26
N THR A 24 7.73 -6.12 -1.23
CA THR A 24 6.78 -7.22 -0.98
C THR A 24 7.40 -8.24 -0.02
N GLU A 25 8.63 -8.67 -0.29
CA GLU A 25 9.36 -9.61 0.56
C GLU A 25 9.59 -9.06 1.98
N ALA A 26 9.99 -7.79 2.10
CA ALA A 26 10.23 -7.16 3.40
C ALA A 26 8.93 -7.04 4.22
N LEU A 27 7.81 -6.66 3.59
CA LEU A 27 6.51 -6.59 4.27
C LEU A 27 6.05 -7.97 4.76
N GLU A 28 6.25 -9.01 3.97
CA GLU A 28 5.85 -10.38 4.33
C GLU A 28 6.72 -10.97 5.44
N THR A 29 8.04 -10.77 5.36
CA THR A 29 9.00 -11.49 6.23
C THR A 29 9.37 -10.72 7.49
N GLN A 30 9.32 -9.37 7.45
CA GLN A 30 9.86 -8.53 8.54
C GLN A 30 8.76 -7.82 9.34
N VAL A 31 7.57 -7.58 8.78
CA VAL A 31 6.51 -6.84 9.45
C VAL A 31 5.52 -7.78 10.13
N LYS A 32 5.39 -7.65 11.46
CA LYS A 32 4.47 -8.46 12.29
C LYS A 32 3.40 -7.65 12.99
N SER A 33 3.49 -6.32 12.93
CA SER A 33 2.57 -5.42 13.60
C SER A 33 1.17 -5.53 12.99
N LYS A 34 0.15 -5.34 13.85
CA LYS A 34 -1.26 -5.36 13.46
C LYS A 34 -1.89 -4.01 13.75
N VAL A 35 -2.73 -3.57 12.82
CA VAL A 35 -3.49 -2.33 12.93
C VAL A 35 -4.98 -2.63 12.79
N PHE A 36 -5.77 -2.08 13.69
CA PHE A 36 -7.23 -2.07 13.62
C PHE A 36 -7.69 -0.74 13.05
N ILE A 37 -8.60 -0.80 12.08
CA ILE A 37 -9.17 0.37 11.43
C ILE A 37 -10.68 0.37 11.68
N LYS A 38 -11.21 1.48 12.18
CA LYS A 38 -12.66 1.73 12.29
C LYS A 38 -12.98 3.06 11.64
N GLY A 39 -14.15 3.22 11.05
CA GLY A 39 -14.57 4.48 10.44
C GLY A 39 -15.86 4.30 9.65
N HIS A 40 -16.38 5.40 9.11
CA HIS A 40 -17.59 5.37 8.29
C HIS A 40 -17.23 5.16 6.81
N LEU A 41 -17.78 4.12 6.19
CA LEU A 41 -17.56 3.89 4.77
C LEU A 41 -18.30 4.93 3.93
N HIS A 42 -17.56 5.74 3.18
CA HIS A 42 -18.11 6.75 2.28
C HIS A 42 -18.41 6.17 0.90
N THR A 43 -17.44 5.47 0.31
CA THR A 43 -17.63 4.75 -0.97
C THR A 43 -16.65 3.60 -1.09
N TYR A 44 -16.99 2.62 -1.92
CA TYR A 44 -16.11 1.52 -2.29
C TYR A 44 -16.14 1.28 -3.80
N ARG A 45 -15.10 0.61 -4.33
CA ARG A 45 -15.02 0.11 -5.70
C ARG A 45 -14.19 -1.16 -5.74
N PHE A 46 -14.62 -2.11 -6.53
CA PHE A 46 -13.83 -3.27 -6.93
C PHE A 46 -13.69 -3.28 -8.45
N CYS A 47 -12.47 -3.28 -8.95
CA CYS A 47 -12.15 -3.29 -10.38
C CYS A 47 -10.73 -3.86 -10.54
N ASP A 48 -10.52 -4.72 -11.54
CA ASP A 48 -9.22 -5.33 -11.86
C ASP A 48 -8.52 -5.98 -10.65
N ASN A 49 -9.29 -6.71 -9.82
CA ASN A 49 -8.80 -7.36 -8.60
C ASN A 49 -8.23 -6.40 -7.54
N VAL A 50 -8.56 -5.11 -7.64
CA VAL A 50 -8.18 -4.08 -6.67
C VAL A 50 -9.43 -3.52 -6.00
N TRP A 51 -9.45 -3.63 -4.67
CA TRP A 51 -10.42 -2.93 -3.83
C TRP A 51 -9.93 -1.51 -3.53
N THR A 52 -10.83 -0.55 -3.64
CA THR A 52 -10.62 0.82 -3.15
C THR A 52 -11.76 1.20 -2.22
N PHE A 53 -11.44 1.60 -0.99
CA PHE A 53 -12.38 2.13 -0.01
C PHE A 53 -12.01 3.57 0.33
N ILE A 54 -13.02 4.42 0.56
CA ILE A 54 -12.83 5.73 1.18
C ILE A 54 -13.61 5.71 2.49
N LEU A 55 -12.91 5.92 3.60
CA LEU A 55 -13.51 6.04 4.93
C LEU A 55 -13.48 7.51 5.39
N GLN A 56 -14.46 7.90 6.19
CA GLN A 56 -14.54 9.17 6.91
C GLN A 56 -14.47 8.90 8.42
N ASP A 57 -13.91 9.85 9.15
CA ASP A 57 -13.74 9.80 10.62
C ASP A 57 -13.14 8.47 11.08
N ALA A 58 -12.02 8.10 10.46
CA ALA A 58 -11.35 6.83 10.70
C ALA A 58 -10.45 6.89 11.93
N VAL A 59 -10.43 5.80 12.69
CA VAL A 59 -9.54 5.57 13.83
C VAL A 59 -8.63 4.39 13.49
N PHE A 60 -7.33 4.66 13.48
CA PHE A 60 -6.27 3.66 13.34
C PHE A 60 -5.71 3.35 14.71
N LYS A 61 -5.71 2.08 15.10
CA LYS A 61 -5.21 1.64 16.41
C LYS A 61 -4.23 0.47 16.24
N ASN A 62 -3.04 0.63 16.78
CA ASN A 62 -2.10 -0.47 17.00
C ASN A 62 -1.82 -0.61 18.51
N GLU A 63 -0.81 -1.40 18.90
CA GLU A 63 -0.47 -1.64 20.30
C GLU A 63 0.10 -0.40 21.01
N GLU A 64 0.67 0.54 20.26
CA GLU A 64 1.41 1.69 20.80
C GLU A 64 0.65 3.02 20.68
N THR A 65 -0.23 3.13 19.67
CA THR A 65 -0.80 4.40 19.21
C THR A 65 -2.26 4.27 18.77
N VAL A 66 -2.98 5.38 18.90
CA VAL A 66 -4.34 5.57 18.37
C VAL A 66 -4.36 6.89 17.62
N GLU A 67 -4.66 6.84 16.34
CA GLU A 67 -4.65 7.99 15.42
C GLU A 67 -6.03 8.21 14.82
N ASN A 68 -6.48 9.47 14.82
CA ASN A 68 -7.76 9.88 14.22
C ASN A 68 -7.50 10.57 12.88
N VAL A 69 -8.17 10.10 11.83
CA VAL A 69 -7.98 10.54 10.45
C VAL A 69 -9.35 10.90 9.86
N GLY A 70 -9.56 12.18 9.53
CA GLY A 70 -10.86 12.65 9.02
C GLY A 70 -11.28 11.98 7.70
N ARG A 71 -10.33 11.60 6.84
CA ARG A 71 -10.61 10.86 5.60
C ARG A 71 -9.41 10.01 5.18
N VAL A 72 -9.64 8.76 4.82
CA VAL A 72 -8.59 7.85 4.33
C VAL A 72 -9.05 7.09 3.08
N LYS A 73 -8.12 6.86 2.14
CA LYS A 73 -8.31 5.98 0.98
C LYS A 73 -7.50 4.70 1.21
N ILE A 74 -8.16 3.56 1.21
CA ILE A 74 -7.52 2.24 1.31
C ILE A 74 -7.55 1.62 -0.08
N VAL A 75 -6.40 1.21 -0.60
CA VAL A 75 -6.26 0.46 -1.86
C VAL A 75 -5.64 -0.89 -1.53
N ALA A 76 -6.34 -1.97 -1.88
CA ALA A 76 -5.93 -3.33 -1.56
C ALA A 76 -5.96 -4.19 -2.83
N CYS A 77 -4.80 -4.74 -3.20
CA CYS A 77 -4.67 -5.71 -4.29
C CYS A 77 -4.90 -7.12 -3.76
N ASP A 78 -5.47 -8.01 -4.57
CA ASP A 78 -5.59 -9.44 -4.22
C ASP A 78 -4.19 -10.09 -4.09
N SER A 79 -3.91 -10.66 -2.92
CA SER A 79 -2.63 -11.32 -2.62
C SER A 79 -2.40 -12.59 -3.45
N LYS A 80 -3.44 -13.18 -4.04
CA LYS A 80 -3.31 -14.34 -4.94
C LYS A 80 -2.52 -14.03 -6.21
N LEU A 81 -2.40 -12.75 -6.56
CA LEU A 81 -1.60 -12.29 -7.69
C LEU A 81 -0.09 -12.25 -7.38
N LEU A 82 0.33 -12.38 -6.12
CA LEU A 82 1.74 -12.36 -5.72
C LEU A 82 2.41 -13.75 -5.78
N THR A 83 1.63 -14.81 -5.94
CA THR A 83 2.10 -16.21 -5.98
C THR A 83 2.19 -16.81 -7.39
N GLN A 84 2.04 -15.99 -8.44
CA GLN A 84 2.32 -16.36 -9.85
C GLN A 84 3.58 -15.65 -10.33
#